data_AF-A0AAD1P2L3-F1
#
_entry.id   AF-A0AAD1P2L3-F1
#
_cell.length_a   1.000
_cell.length_b   1.000
_cell.length_c   1.000
_cell.angle_alpha   90.00
_cell.angle_beta   90.00
_cell.angle_gamma   90.00
#
_symmetry.space_group_name_H-M   'P 1'
#
loop_
_entity.id
_entity.type
_entity.pdbx_description
1 polymer ?
#
loop_
_entity_poly.entity_id
_entity_poly.type
_entity_poly.pdbx_seq_one_letter_code
_entity_poly.pdbx_strand_id
1 'polypeptide(L)'
;MKMSEAVDAVNNSGNRALLDIAFDKLRNNFYGYVLTSLLFFNLENIILIIKSKNPIEMTLIYIGLQKEFSWDFFWVPIFYGMLASVIMPIITAIYALIIGVIKAIRDDSGTFGSVLWTNIKLMTRSYQKKEEKIRDELNDEIDGLVTRRDAEYSRIKAAEIQREGLEEYLRKLAGVYGVYNNNNSERNLVGFLNEIDKADIAKHFPNPQLLNDLLMFVQHHANQKTGDSDNKNNNSNIN
;
A
#
# COMPACT_ATOMS: atom_id res chain seq x y z
N MET A 1 22.54 24.74 33.93
CA MET A 1 22.92 25.06 32.54
C MET A 1 22.09 24.14 31.64
N LYS A 2 21.11 24.70 30.93
CA LYS A 2 20.12 23.87 30.20
C LYS A 2 20.78 23.34 28.92
N MET A 3 20.53 22.08 28.58
CA MET A 3 21.08 21.37 27.42
C MET A 3 20.92 22.18 26.11
N SER A 4 19.89 23.02 25.99
CA SER A 4 19.69 23.89 24.83
C SER A 4 20.75 25.00 24.71
N GLU A 5 21.18 25.61 25.82
CA GLU A 5 22.22 26.66 25.79
C GLU A 5 23.59 26.09 25.40
N ALA A 6 23.88 24.85 25.78
CA ALA A 6 25.11 24.16 25.38
C ALA A 6 25.11 23.76 23.90
N VAL A 7 23.95 23.33 23.37
CA VAL A 7 23.78 23.00 21.94
C VAL A 7 23.82 24.26 21.07
N ASP A 8 23.21 25.36 21.52
CA ASP A 8 23.23 26.64 20.80
C ASP A 8 24.61 27.31 20.82
N ALA A 9 25.37 27.15 21.91
CA ALA A 9 26.75 27.65 22.01
C ALA A 9 27.70 26.87 21.07
N VAL A 10 27.57 25.54 20.99
CA VAL A 10 28.37 24.68 20.10
C VAL A 10 28.05 24.94 18.62
N ASN A 11 26.77 25.14 18.28
CA ASN A 11 26.38 25.47 16.91
C ASN A 11 26.88 26.85 16.46
N ASN A 12 26.85 27.86 17.33
CA ASN A 12 27.32 29.21 17.00
C ASN A 12 28.85 29.34 16.98
N SER A 13 29.58 28.63 17.85
CA SER A 13 31.05 28.65 17.85
C SER A 13 31.63 27.84 16.69
N GLY A 14 31.02 26.71 16.35
CA GLY A 14 31.42 25.86 15.22
C GLY A 14 31.25 26.56 13.87
N ASN A 15 30.12 27.23 13.65
CA ASN A 15 29.86 27.94 12.39
C ASN A 15 30.79 29.13 12.15
N ARG A 16 31.13 29.91 13.18
CA ARG A 16 32.03 31.07 13.02
C ARG A 16 33.48 30.64 12.76
N ALA A 17 33.97 29.65 13.50
CA ALA A 17 35.32 29.12 13.29
C ALA A 17 35.47 28.44 11.92
N LEU A 18 34.45 27.71 11.45
CA LEU A 18 34.45 27.11 10.12
C LEU A 18 34.36 28.16 9.02
N LEU A 19 33.59 29.23 9.21
CA LEU A 19 33.50 30.34 8.27
C LEU A 19 34.83 31.10 8.17
N ASP A 20 35.48 31.44 9.27
CA ASP A 20 36.75 32.17 9.24
C ASP A 20 37.89 31.35 8.59
N ILE A 21 37.96 30.05 8.91
CA ILE A 21 38.89 29.11 8.27
C ILE A 21 38.56 28.94 6.78
N ALA A 22 37.27 28.91 6.42
CA ALA A 22 36.83 28.85 5.04
C ALA A 22 37.18 30.13 4.29
N PHE A 23 36.99 31.32 4.88
CA PHE A 23 37.31 32.61 4.27
C PHE A 23 38.81 32.82 4.04
N ASP A 24 39.66 32.42 5.00
CA ASP A 24 41.12 32.51 4.82
C ASP A 24 41.65 31.51 3.78
N LYS A 25 41.09 30.29 3.75
CA LYS A 25 41.41 29.32 2.68
C LYS A 25 40.83 29.72 1.34
N LEU A 26 39.63 30.30 1.30
CA LEU A 26 39.00 30.82 0.10
C LEU A 26 39.87 31.94 -0.47
N ARG A 27 40.28 32.94 0.31
CA ARG A 27 41.08 34.05 -0.22
C ARG A 27 42.45 33.61 -0.76
N ASN A 28 43.14 32.69 -0.09
CA ASN A 28 44.45 32.22 -0.54
C ASN A 28 44.36 31.24 -1.73
N ASN A 29 43.37 30.34 -1.72
CA ASN A 29 43.20 29.36 -2.79
C ASN A 29 42.41 29.92 -3.99
N PHE A 30 41.59 30.96 -3.83
CA PHE A 30 40.80 31.58 -4.89
C PHE A 30 41.67 32.06 -6.05
N TYR A 31 42.68 32.87 -5.76
CA TYR A 31 43.61 33.34 -6.79
C TYR A 31 44.42 32.20 -7.40
N GLY A 32 44.74 31.16 -6.61
CA GLY A 32 45.35 29.93 -7.11
C GLY A 32 44.47 29.25 -8.15
N TYR A 33 43.19 29.01 -7.83
CA TYR A 33 42.25 28.37 -8.74
C TYR A 33 41.99 29.20 -10.01
N VAL A 34 41.83 30.52 -9.87
CA VAL A 34 41.69 31.44 -11.02
C VAL A 34 42.92 31.41 -11.92
N LEU A 35 44.12 31.48 -11.35
CA LEU A 35 45.36 31.42 -12.12
C LEU A 35 45.55 30.06 -12.79
N THR A 36 45.34 28.95 -12.06
CA THR A 36 45.45 27.60 -12.63
C THR A 36 44.41 27.36 -13.73
N SER A 37 43.21 27.90 -13.58
CA SER A 37 42.15 27.82 -14.60
C SER A 37 42.55 28.58 -15.87
N LEU A 38 43.02 29.83 -15.73
CA LEU A 38 43.55 30.60 -16.86
C LEU A 38 44.66 29.85 -17.58
N LEU A 39 45.59 29.25 -16.84
CA LEU A 39 46.71 28.51 -17.40
C LEU A 39 46.24 27.23 -18.11
N PHE A 40 45.27 26.51 -17.55
CA PHE A 40 44.76 25.25 -18.10
C PHE A 40 43.93 25.45 -19.37
N PHE A 41 43.05 26.45 -19.38
CA PHE A 41 42.22 26.77 -20.56
C PHE A 41 43.04 27.39 -21.70
N ASN A 42 44.09 28.14 -21.38
CA ASN A 42 45.01 28.67 -22.38
C ASN A 42 46.17 27.71 -22.70
N LEU A 43 46.20 26.52 -22.10
CA LEU A 43 47.35 25.61 -22.19
C LEU A 43 47.62 25.18 -23.64
N GLU A 44 46.57 24.94 -24.42
CA GLU A 44 46.68 24.57 -25.82
C GLU A 44 47.38 25.67 -26.64
N ASN A 45 46.98 26.93 -26.45
CA ASN A 45 47.59 28.08 -27.12
C ASN A 45 49.03 28.31 -26.67
N ILE A 46 49.32 28.13 -25.37
CA ILE A 46 50.69 28.22 -24.84
C ILE A 46 51.58 27.14 -25.47
N ILE A 47 51.09 25.89 -25.56
CA ILE A 47 51.81 24.79 -26.20
C ILE A 47 52.00 25.06 -27.69
N LEU A 48 50.98 25.61 -28.37
CA LEU A 48 51.03 25.94 -29.79
C LEU A 48 52.11 27.00 -30.06
N ILE A 49 52.20 28.05 -29.24
CA ILE A 49 53.25 29.08 -29.34
C ILE A 49 54.64 28.47 -29.14
N ILE A 50 54.80 27.55 -28.18
CA ILE A 50 56.10 26.91 -27.89
C ILE A 50 56.51 25.92 -28.99
N LYS A 51 55.55 25.21 -29.60
CA LYS A 51 55.80 24.16 -30.60
C LYS A 51 55.82 24.69 -32.03
N SER A 52 55.27 25.88 -32.27
CA SER A 52 55.14 26.49 -33.59
C SER A 52 56.51 26.73 -34.24
N LYS A 53 56.62 26.42 -35.53
CA LYS A 53 57.77 26.80 -36.37
C LYS A 53 57.63 28.21 -36.97
N ASN A 54 56.45 28.82 -36.82
CA ASN A 54 56.16 30.15 -37.30
C ASN A 54 56.62 31.20 -36.28
N PRO A 55 56.85 32.46 -36.71
CA PRO A 55 57.12 33.55 -35.79
C PRO A 55 56.00 33.64 -34.73
N ILE A 56 56.41 33.92 -33.50
CA ILE A 56 55.51 34.02 -32.34
C ILE A 56 54.39 35.03 -32.62
N GLU A 57 54.71 36.15 -33.27
CA GLU A 57 53.78 37.22 -33.62
C GLU A 57 52.65 36.74 -34.55
N MET A 58 52.98 35.98 -35.60
CA MET A 58 51.97 35.42 -36.51
C MET A 58 51.06 34.43 -35.80
N THR A 59 51.64 33.62 -34.91
CA THR A 59 50.89 32.63 -34.14
C THR A 59 49.92 33.31 -33.16
N LEU A 60 50.34 34.40 -32.49
CA LEU A 60 49.48 35.20 -31.63
C LEU A 60 48.34 35.88 -32.39
N ILE A 61 48.61 36.40 -33.60
CA ILE A 61 47.58 37.05 -34.43
C ILE A 61 46.49 36.03 -34.80
N TYR A 62 46.86 34.80 -35.19
CA TYR A 62 45.88 33.75 -35.49
C TYR A 62 45.03 33.35 -34.28
N ILE A 63 45.62 33.32 -33.09
CA ILE A 63 44.89 33.05 -31.85
C ILE A 63 43.94 34.21 -31.54
N GLY A 64 44.38 35.47 -31.70
CA GLY A 64 43.56 36.66 -31.44
C GLY A 64 42.42 36.89 -32.45
N LEU A 65 42.49 36.30 -33.65
CA LEU A 65 41.44 36.38 -34.67
C LEU A 65 40.31 35.36 -34.45
N GLN A 66 40.41 34.48 -33.45
CA GLN A 66 39.36 33.52 -33.14
C GLN A 66 38.09 34.26 -32.70
N LYS A 67 36.94 33.78 -33.18
CA LYS A 67 35.64 34.30 -32.75
C LYS A 67 35.51 34.10 -31.24
N GLU A 68 35.04 35.12 -30.52
CA GLU A 68 34.85 35.08 -29.05
C GLU A 68 36.14 34.89 -28.24
N PHE A 69 37.31 35.24 -28.80
CA PHE A 69 38.62 35.13 -28.13
C PHE A 69 38.62 35.64 -26.68
N SER A 70 38.14 36.86 -26.43
CA SER A 70 38.14 37.41 -25.06
C SER A 70 37.20 36.66 -24.11
N TRP A 71 36.12 36.07 -24.63
CA TRP A 71 35.18 35.31 -23.82
C TRP A 71 35.79 33.96 -23.42
N ASP A 72 36.28 33.20 -24.39
CA ASP A 72 36.76 31.82 -24.19
C ASP A 72 38.10 31.75 -23.45
N PHE A 73 38.98 32.73 -23.66
CA PHE A 73 40.34 32.69 -23.10
C PHE A 73 40.54 33.53 -21.85
N PHE A 74 39.63 34.48 -21.57
CA PHE A 74 39.74 35.36 -20.40
C PHE A 74 38.57 35.17 -19.44
N TRP A 75 37.33 35.32 -19.89
CA TRP A 75 36.16 35.28 -19.00
C TRP A 75 35.78 33.88 -18.56
N VAL A 76 35.66 32.92 -19.49
CA VAL A 76 35.33 31.52 -19.18
C VAL A 76 36.29 30.92 -18.15
N PRO A 77 37.62 31.05 -18.28
CA PRO A 77 38.54 30.50 -17.29
C PRO A 77 38.42 31.20 -15.93
N ILE A 78 38.15 32.51 -15.88
CA ILE A 78 37.91 33.21 -14.61
C ILE A 78 36.67 32.65 -13.91
N PHE A 79 35.57 32.39 -14.64
CA PHE A 79 34.37 31.80 -14.07
C PHE A 79 34.61 30.39 -13.53
N TYR A 80 35.30 29.53 -14.28
CA TYR A 80 35.62 28.17 -13.81
C TYR A 80 36.58 28.18 -12.62
N GLY A 81 37.54 29.10 -12.57
CA GLY A 81 38.43 29.28 -11.43
C GLY A 81 37.70 29.73 -10.17
N MET A 82 36.76 30.68 -10.32
CA MET A 82 35.86 31.11 -9.25
C MET A 82 34.98 29.96 -8.75
N LEU A 83 34.37 29.20 -9.65
CA LEU A 83 33.54 28.05 -9.29
C LEU A 83 34.36 26.95 -8.58
N ALA A 84 35.55 26.64 -9.08
CA ALA A 84 36.46 25.68 -8.47
C ALA A 84 36.88 26.10 -7.06
N SER A 85 37.10 27.40 -6.82
CA SER A 85 37.46 27.90 -5.49
C SER A 85 36.41 27.65 -4.42
N VAL A 86 35.12 27.59 -4.81
CA VAL A 86 34.00 27.32 -3.91
C VAL A 86 33.79 25.81 -3.74
N ILE A 87 33.90 25.04 -4.83
CA ILE A 87 33.61 23.60 -4.82
C ILE A 87 34.77 22.78 -4.22
N MET A 88 36.03 23.15 -4.52
CA MET A 88 37.20 22.37 -4.10
C MET A 88 37.37 22.23 -2.58
N PRO A 89 37.11 23.26 -1.74
CA PRO A 89 37.09 23.10 -0.29
C PRO A 89 36.13 22.02 0.19
N ILE A 90 34.95 21.92 -0.43
CA ILE A 90 33.92 20.92 -0.11
C ILE A 90 34.42 19.53 -0.47
N ILE A 91 34.95 19.36 -1.68
CA ILE A 91 35.54 18.08 -2.14
C ILE A 91 36.69 17.66 -1.23
N THR A 92 37.56 18.59 -0.86
CA THR A 92 38.71 18.33 0.01
C THR A 92 38.27 17.94 1.42
N ALA A 93 37.22 18.56 1.96
CA ALA A 93 36.65 18.21 3.25
C ALA A 93 36.07 16.78 3.24
N ILE A 94 35.32 16.41 2.19
CA ILE A 94 34.78 15.05 2.01
C ILE A 94 35.92 14.03 1.92
N TYR A 95 36.94 14.32 1.10
CA TYR A 95 38.12 13.46 0.95
C TYR A 95 38.87 13.27 2.27
N ALA A 96 39.08 14.35 3.03
CA ALA A 96 39.72 14.30 4.34
C ALA A 96 38.90 13.49 5.36
N LEU A 97 37.57 13.57 5.31
CA LEU A 97 36.69 12.76 6.16
C LEU A 97 36.83 11.28 5.83
N ILE A 98 36.77 10.90 4.55
CA ILE A 98 36.91 9.50 4.11
C ILE A 98 38.27 8.94 4.54
N ILE A 99 39.36 9.67 4.28
CA ILE A 99 40.69 9.23 4.69
C ILE A 99 40.85 9.22 6.21
N GLY A 100 40.28 10.20 6.91
CA GLY A 100 40.26 10.22 8.37
C GLY A 100 39.59 8.98 8.96
N VAL A 101 38.45 8.57 8.40
CA VAL A 101 37.76 7.33 8.77
C VAL A 101 38.62 6.11 8.44
N ILE A 102 39.18 6.01 7.24
CA ILE A 102 40.02 4.88 6.83
C ILE A 102 41.29 4.78 7.70
N LYS A 103 41.90 5.92 8.02
CA LYS A 103 43.11 5.98 8.83
C LYS A 103 42.81 5.69 10.30
N ALA A 104 41.70 6.17 10.84
CA ALA A 104 41.21 5.78 12.16
C ALA A 104 40.90 4.27 12.23
N ILE A 105 40.30 3.69 11.18
CA ILE A 105 40.07 2.23 11.09
C ILE A 105 41.40 1.45 11.07
N ARG A 106 42.40 1.98 10.36
CA ARG A 106 43.71 1.34 10.23
C ARG A 106 44.56 1.43 11.49
N ASP A 107 44.59 2.60 12.12
CA ASP A 107 45.46 2.89 13.27
C ASP A 107 44.82 2.43 14.60
N ASP A 108 43.49 2.30 14.67
CA ASP A 108 42.71 1.98 15.88
C ASP A 108 42.02 0.60 15.83
N SER A 109 42.60 -0.32 15.04
CA SER A 109 42.08 -1.64 14.67
C SER A 109 41.71 -2.59 15.83
N GLY A 110 42.03 -2.23 17.08
CA GLY A 110 41.62 -2.99 18.27
C GLY A 110 40.26 -2.62 18.86
N THR A 111 39.86 -1.34 18.85
CA THR A 111 38.75 -0.86 19.71
C THR A 111 37.63 -0.22 18.90
N PHE A 112 37.94 0.65 17.95
CA PHE A 112 36.93 1.39 17.18
C PHE A 112 36.18 0.50 16.18
N GLY A 113 36.90 -0.45 15.56
CA GLY A 113 36.31 -1.47 14.68
C GLY A 113 35.25 -2.31 15.41
N SER A 114 35.49 -2.68 16.67
CA SER A 114 34.52 -3.47 17.45
C SER A 114 33.25 -2.70 17.78
N VAL A 115 33.35 -1.40 18.09
CA VAL A 115 32.20 -0.54 18.44
C VAL A 115 31.34 -0.20 17.22
N LEU A 116 31.96 0.15 16.10
CA LEU A 116 31.23 0.36 14.85
C LEU A 116 30.59 -0.94 14.36
N TRP A 117 31.31 -2.07 14.45
CA TRP A 117 30.76 -3.34 13.98
C TRP A 117 29.64 -3.86 14.89
N THR A 118 29.72 -3.63 16.20
CA THR A 118 28.62 -3.94 17.13
C THR A 118 27.42 -3.03 16.90
N ASN A 119 27.61 -1.73 16.68
CA ASN A 119 26.51 -0.82 16.36
C ASN A 119 25.83 -1.16 15.04
N ILE A 120 26.59 -1.44 13.97
CA ILE A 120 26.02 -1.87 12.68
C ILE A 120 25.31 -3.23 12.86
N LYS A 121 25.89 -4.19 13.56
CA LYS A 121 25.26 -5.50 13.82
C LYS A 121 23.97 -5.37 14.64
N LEU A 122 23.93 -4.49 15.64
CA LEU A 122 22.73 -4.19 16.42
C LEU A 122 21.67 -3.52 15.55
N MET A 123 22.08 -2.59 14.68
CA MET A 123 21.19 -1.92 13.74
C MET A 123 20.57 -2.93 12.76
N THR A 124 21.37 -3.78 12.12
CA THR A 124 20.89 -4.83 11.21
C THR A 124 19.94 -5.80 11.91
N ARG A 125 20.25 -6.23 13.14
CA ARG A 125 19.34 -7.07 13.94
C ARG A 125 18.04 -6.35 14.28
N SER A 126 18.09 -5.05 14.56
CA SER A 126 16.88 -4.26 14.84
C SER A 126 16.00 -4.10 13.61
N TYR A 127 16.60 -3.95 12.42
CA TYR A 127 15.86 -3.92 11.15
C TYR A 127 15.25 -5.28 10.84
N GLN A 128 16.00 -6.37 10.99
CA GLN A 128 15.49 -7.73 10.80
C GLN A 128 14.33 -8.04 11.74
N LYS A 129 14.43 -7.70 13.03
CA LYS A 129 13.34 -7.88 13.99
C LYS A 129 12.11 -7.03 13.67
N LYS A 130 12.30 -5.81 13.16
CA LYS A 130 11.18 -4.97 12.72
C LYS A 130 10.50 -5.57 11.49
N GLU A 131 11.27 -6.07 10.53
CA GLU A 131 10.73 -6.71 9.34
C GLU A 131 9.99 -8.01 9.67
N GLU A 132 10.54 -8.83 10.58
CA GLU A 132 9.89 -10.03 11.11
C GLU A 132 8.56 -9.68 11.80
N LYS A 133 8.55 -8.68 12.69
CA LYS A 133 7.30 -8.24 13.34
C LYS A 133 6.25 -7.74 12.36
N ILE A 134 6.66 -7.00 11.32
CA ILE A 134 5.74 -6.53 10.28
C ILE A 134 5.18 -7.70 9.48
N ARG A 135 6.00 -8.72 9.17
CA ARG A 135 5.56 -9.93 8.48
C ARG A 135 4.57 -10.73 9.33
N ASP A 136 4.84 -10.86 10.63
CA ASP A 136 3.96 -11.56 11.57
C ASP A 136 2.61 -10.83 11.69
N GLU A 137 2.62 -9.51 11.91
CA GLU A 137 1.39 -8.69 11.96
C GLU A 137 0.57 -8.80 10.66
N LEU A 138 1.24 -8.80 9.50
CA LEU A 138 0.57 -8.91 8.22
C LEU A 138 -0.02 -10.31 7.98
N ASN A 139 0.68 -11.37 8.42
CA ASN A 139 0.17 -12.73 8.36
C ASN A 139 -1.04 -12.92 9.27
N ASP A 140 -1.01 -12.38 10.49
CA ASP A 140 -2.15 -12.40 11.41
C ASP A 140 -3.37 -11.67 10.81
N GLU A 141 -3.14 -10.53 10.14
CA GLU A 141 -4.20 -9.80 9.45
C GLU A 141 -4.79 -10.61 8.28
N ILE A 142 -3.94 -11.25 7.48
CA ILE A 142 -4.37 -12.14 6.38
C ILE A 142 -5.22 -13.28 6.92
N ASP A 143 -4.78 -13.96 7.97
CA ASP A 143 -5.51 -15.08 8.58
C ASP A 143 -6.87 -14.62 9.15
N GLY A 144 -6.92 -13.43 9.75
CA GLY A 144 -8.16 -12.81 10.19
C GLY A 144 -9.13 -12.51 9.04
N LEU A 145 -8.63 -11.97 7.93
CA LEU A 145 -9.42 -11.70 6.73
C LEU A 145 -9.92 -12.99 6.07
N VAL A 146 -9.08 -14.03 5.99
CA VAL A 146 -9.47 -15.36 5.47
C VAL A 146 -10.59 -15.95 6.30
N THR A 147 -10.46 -15.94 7.63
CA THR A 147 -11.49 -16.44 8.55
C THR A 147 -12.80 -15.70 8.37
N ARG A 148 -12.76 -14.36 8.26
CA ARG A 148 -13.96 -13.55 8.03
C ARG A 148 -14.61 -13.85 6.68
N ARG A 149 -13.80 -14.02 5.63
CA ARG A 149 -14.28 -14.36 4.29
C ARG A 149 -14.98 -15.73 4.29
N ASP A 150 -14.41 -16.72 4.96
CA ASP A 150 -15.02 -18.06 5.06
C ASP A 150 -16.33 -18.05 5.85
N ALA A 151 -16.42 -17.23 6.91
CA ALA A 151 -17.65 -17.04 7.66
C ALA A 151 -18.75 -16.39 6.81
N GLU A 152 -18.42 -15.33 6.05
CA GLU A 152 -19.38 -14.68 5.16
C GLU A 152 -19.81 -15.59 4.01
N TYR A 153 -18.88 -16.36 3.43
CA TYR A 153 -19.21 -17.34 2.39
C TYR A 153 -20.19 -18.41 2.91
N SER A 154 -19.97 -18.88 4.13
CA SER A 154 -20.88 -19.83 4.79
C SER A 154 -22.27 -19.24 5.03
N ARG A 155 -22.35 -17.96 5.43
CA ARG A 155 -23.63 -17.25 5.58
C ARG A 155 -24.38 -17.09 4.27
N ILE A 156 -23.67 -16.69 3.20
CA ILE A 156 -24.25 -16.56 1.87
C ILE A 156 -24.79 -17.91 1.40
N LYS A 157 -24.02 -18.99 1.55
CA LYS A 157 -24.46 -20.33 1.17
C LYS A 157 -25.70 -20.78 1.94
N ALA A 158 -25.77 -20.50 3.25
CA ALA A 158 -26.95 -20.80 4.05
C ALA A 158 -28.17 -19.99 3.60
N ALA A 159 -28.00 -18.70 3.29
CA ALA A 159 -29.06 -17.85 2.77
C ALA A 159 -29.53 -18.30 1.37
N GLU A 160 -28.61 -18.77 0.53
CA GLU A 160 -28.93 -19.32 -0.79
C GLU A 160 -29.78 -20.59 -0.67
N ILE A 161 -29.40 -21.52 0.22
CA ILE A 161 -30.21 -22.72 0.51
C ILE A 161 -31.60 -22.34 1.04
N GLN A 162 -31.69 -21.34 1.91
CA GLN A 162 -32.99 -20.86 2.41
C GLN A 162 -33.84 -20.25 1.30
N ARG A 163 -33.22 -19.46 0.39
CA ARG A 163 -33.91 -18.87 -0.75
C ARG A 163 -34.43 -19.95 -1.70
N GLU A 164 -33.60 -20.93 -2.04
CA GLU A 164 -34.00 -22.06 -2.91
C GLU A 164 -35.17 -22.84 -2.30
N GLY A 165 -35.11 -23.12 -0.99
CA GLY A 165 -36.23 -23.76 -0.28
C GLY A 165 -37.51 -22.93 -0.29
N LEU A 166 -37.41 -21.60 -0.16
CA LEU A 166 -38.56 -20.70 -0.24
C LEU A 166 -39.15 -20.63 -1.65
N GLU A 167 -38.31 -20.57 -2.69
CA GLU A 167 -38.74 -20.59 -4.09
C GLU A 167 -39.46 -21.90 -4.43
N GLU A 168 -38.93 -23.03 -3.98
CA GLU A 168 -39.57 -24.34 -4.15
C GLU A 168 -40.94 -24.38 -3.43
N TYR A 169 -41.00 -23.88 -2.19
CA TYR A 169 -42.24 -23.76 -1.43
C TYR A 169 -43.29 -22.92 -2.18
N LEU A 170 -42.92 -21.71 -2.61
CA LEU A 170 -43.84 -20.80 -3.31
C LEU A 170 -44.32 -21.40 -4.63
N ARG A 171 -43.44 -22.11 -5.35
CA ARG A 171 -43.81 -22.80 -6.59
C ARG A 171 -44.82 -23.92 -6.35
N LYS A 172 -44.63 -24.76 -5.32
CA LYS A 172 -45.59 -25.81 -4.94
C LYS A 172 -46.92 -25.21 -4.52
N LEU A 173 -46.90 -24.17 -3.67
CA LEU A 173 -48.10 -23.49 -3.20
C LEU A 173 -48.88 -22.85 -4.36
N ALA A 174 -48.20 -22.14 -5.26
CA ALA A 174 -48.83 -21.54 -6.44
C ALA A 174 -49.45 -22.60 -7.37
N GLY A 175 -48.81 -23.77 -7.52
CA GLY A 175 -49.35 -24.91 -8.26
C GLY A 175 -50.67 -25.42 -7.68
N VAL A 176 -50.70 -25.67 -6.36
CA VAL A 176 -51.92 -26.10 -5.67
C VAL A 176 -53.01 -25.03 -5.73
N TYR A 177 -52.65 -23.76 -5.46
CA TYR A 177 -53.59 -22.65 -5.52
C TYR A 177 -54.16 -22.45 -6.94
N GLY A 178 -53.36 -22.61 -8.00
CA GLY A 178 -53.84 -22.51 -9.38
C GLY A 178 -54.92 -23.53 -9.76
N VAL A 179 -54.88 -24.73 -9.16
CA VAL A 179 -55.86 -25.80 -9.39
C VAL A 179 -57.14 -25.58 -8.59
N TYR A 180 -57.03 -25.07 -7.36
CA TYR A 180 -58.15 -24.92 -6.42
C TYR A 180 -58.56 -23.45 -6.17
N ASN A 181 -58.21 -22.51 -7.05
CA ASN A 181 -58.44 -21.05 -6.91
C ASN A 181 -59.92 -20.64 -6.69
N ASN A 182 -60.89 -21.55 -6.78
CA ASN A 182 -62.31 -21.30 -6.59
C ASN A 182 -62.89 -22.20 -5.48
N ASN A 183 -62.58 -21.83 -4.23
CA ASN A 183 -62.86 -22.58 -2.99
C ASN A 183 -64.30 -22.47 -2.48
N ASN A 184 -65.28 -22.20 -3.34
CA ASN A 184 -66.67 -22.01 -2.92
C ASN A 184 -67.40 -23.33 -2.57
N SER A 185 -66.72 -24.47 -2.65
CA SER A 185 -67.25 -25.79 -2.30
C SER A 185 -66.37 -26.46 -1.26
N GLU A 186 -66.99 -27.03 -0.22
CA GLU A 186 -66.34 -27.82 0.83
C GLU A 186 -65.48 -28.95 0.24
N ARG A 187 -65.89 -29.53 -0.89
CA ARG A 187 -65.10 -30.55 -1.62
C ARG A 187 -63.79 -30.00 -2.20
N ASN A 188 -63.81 -28.77 -2.71
CA ASN A 188 -62.62 -28.11 -3.26
C ASN A 188 -61.65 -27.70 -2.15
N LEU A 189 -62.18 -27.27 -1.00
CA LEU A 189 -61.39 -26.95 0.19
C LEU A 189 -60.69 -28.19 0.75
N VAL A 190 -61.40 -29.33 0.84
CA VAL A 190 -60.81 -30.62 1.25
C VAL A 190 -59.74 -31.09 0.25
N GLY A 191 -59.99 -30.92 -1.06
CA GLY A 191 -59.01 -31.24 -2.11
C GLY A 191 -57.74 -30.38 -2.01
N PHE A 192 -57.91 -29.08 -1.82
CA PHE A 192 -56.82 -28.13 -1.61
C PHE A 192 -55.94 -28.51 -0.42
N LEU A 193 -56.57 -28.80 0.72
CA LEU A 193 -55.86 -29.14 1.95
C LEU A 193 -55.14 -30.50 1.87
N ASN A 194 -55.75 -31.50 1.22
CA ASN A 194 -55.08 -32.78 0.98
C ASN A 194 -53.89 -32.65 0.03
N GLU A 195 -53.96 -31.80 -0.99
CA GLU A 195 -52.83 -31.57 -1.88
C GLU A 195 -51.73 -30.70 -1.24
N ILE A 196 -52.07 -29.81 -0.30
CA ILE A 196 -51.07 -29.13 0.56
C ILE A 196 -50.31 -30.13 1.43
N ASP A 197 -51.02 -31.08 2.04
CA ASP A 197 -50.44 -32.12 2.91
C ASP A 197 -49.55 -33.09 2.10
N LYS A 198 -50.05 -33.59 0.96
CA LYS A 198 -49.28 -34.48 0.07
C LYS A 198 -48.07 -33.82 -0.58
N ALA A 199 -48.13 -32.53 -0.88
CA ALA A 199 -47.01 -31.79 -1.47
C ALA A 199 -45.93 -31.41 -0.43
N ASP A 200 -46.09 -31.85 0.83
CA ASP A 200 -45.14 -31.64 1.93
C ASP A 200 -44.88 -30.15 2.22
N ILE A 201 -45.83 -29.29 1.83
CA ILE A 201 -45.77 -27.83 1.97
C ILE A 201 -45.77 -27.44 3.45
N ALA A 202 -46.35 -28.29 4.30
CA ALA A 202 -46.45 -28.11 5.75
C ALA A 202 -45.09 -28.04 6.47
N LYS A 203 -44.04 -28.69 5.95
CA LYS A 203 -42.70 -28.70 6.59
C LYS A 203 -42.00 -27.34 6.57
N HIS A 204 -42.37 -26.47 5.64
CA HIS A 204 -41.81 -25.13 5.49
C HIS A 204 -42.81 -24.04 5.91
N PHE A 205 -43.93 -24.40 6.52
CA PHE A 205 -44.93 -23.45 7.00
C PHE A 205 -44.41 -22.72 8.25
N PRO A 206 -44.56 -21.38 8.36
CA PRO A 206 -44.06 -20.61 9.51
C PRO A 206 -44.62 -21.08 10.86
N ASN A 207 -45.79 -21.72 10.85
CA ASN A 207 -46.40 -22.36 12.01
C ASN A 207 -47.01 -23.72 11.60
N PRO A 208 -46.25 -24.81 11.68
CA PRO A 208 -46.71 -26.14 11.27
C PRO A 208 -47.85 -26.66 12.17
N GLN A 209 -47.92 -26.21 13.42
CA GLN A 209 -49.00 -26.58 14.35
C GLN A 209 -50.35 -26.03 13.88
N LEU A 210 -50.39 -24.76 13.48
CA LEU A 210 -51.62 -24.12 13.00
C LEU A 210 -52.16 -24.77 11.72
N LEU A 211 -51.27 -25.23 10.83
CA LEU A 211 -51.68 -25.95 9.62
C LEU A 211 -52.21 -27.36 9.95
N ASN A 212 -51.56 -28.07 10.86
CA ASN A 212 -52.04 -29.37 11.34
C ASN A 212 -53.40 -29.28 12.03
N ASP A 213 -53.59 -28.28 12.88
CA ASP A 213 -54.86 -28.06 13.58
C ASP A 213 -56.00 -27.76 12.57
N LEU A 214 -55.69 -27.01 11.49
CA LEU A 214 -56.63 -26.72 10.41
C LEU A 214 -56.95 -27.97 9.55
N LEU A 215 -55.94 -28.78 9.24
CA LEU A 215 -56.11 -30.07 8.54
C LEU A 215 -57.01 -31.02 9.34
N MET A 216 -56.71 -31.19 10.63
CA MET A 216 -57.50 -32.00 11.56
C MET A 216 -58.94 -31.52 11.67
N PHE A 217 -59.15 -30.20 11.80
CA PHE A 217 -60.48 -29.60 11.87
C PHE A 217 -61.32 -29.90 10.62
N VAL A 218 -60.74 -29.71 9.44
CA VAL A 218 -61.47 -29.91 8.17
C VAL A 218 -61.73 -31.40 7.91
N GLN A 219 -60.79 -32.29 8.20
CA GLN A 219 -61.00 -33.74 8.08
C GLN A 219 -62.10 -34.24 9.04
N HIS A 220 -62.13 -33.74 10.28
CA HIS A 220 -63.16 -34.09 11.25
C HIS A 220 -64.56 -33.60 10.82
N HIS A 221 -64.66 -32.38 10.30
CA HIS A 221 -65.93 -31.83 9.80
C HIS A 221 -66.42 -32.49 8.50
N ALA A 222 -65.52 -32.84 7.58
CA ALA A 222 -65.87 -33.55 6.36
C ALA A 222 -66.42 -34.96 6.64
N ASN A 223 -65.88 -35.66 7.65
CA ASN A 223 -66.32 -37.00 8.05
C ASN A 223 -67.64 -37.02 8.85
N GLN A 224 -68.01 -35.91 9.51
CA GLN A 224 -69.30 -35.81 10.20
C GLN A 224 -70.49 -35.68 9.23
N LYS A 225 -70.33 -35.01 8.08
CA LYS A 225 -71.40 -34.84 7.09
C LYS A 225 -71.75 -36.12 6.31
N THR A 226 -70.79 -37.04 6.15
CA THR A 226 -71.02 -38.35 5.54
C THR A 226 -71.65 -39.35 6.50
N GLY A 227 -71.41 -39.25 7.82
CA GLY A 227 -72.04 -40.12 8.81
C GLY A 227 -73.49 -39.80 9.15
N ASP A 228 -73.92 -38.54 8.99
CA ASP A 228 -75.27 -38.09 9.40
C ASP A 228 -76.31 -38.12 8.24
N SER A 229 -75.86 -38.34 7.00
CA SER A 229 -76.76 -38.46 5.83
C SER A 229 -77.29 -39.89 5.61
N ASP A 230 -76.64 -40.92 6.15
CA ASP A 230 -77.08 -42.31 5.95
C ASP A 230 -78.16 -42.77 6.94
N ASN A 231 -78.51 -41.94 7.95
CA ASN A 231 -79.48 -42.32 9.00
C ASN A 231 -80.80 -41.52 8.99
N LYS A 232 -81.09 -40.74 7.92
CA LYS A 232 -82.33 -39.93 7.83
C LYS A 232 -83.31 -40.32 6.72
N ASN A 233 -83.05 -41.37 5.94
CA ASN A 233 -83.93 -41.76 4.83
C ASN A 233 -84.69 -43.10 5.01
N ASN A 234 -84.76 -43.65 6.22
CA ASN A 234 -85.46 -44.92 6.49
C ASN A 234 -86.64 -44.80 7.48
N ASN A 235 -87.37 -43.68 7.47
CA ASN A 235 -88.66 -43.65 8.16
C ASN A 235 -89.65 -42.62 7.56
N SER A 236 -90.23 -42.96 6.40
CA SER A 236 -91.43 -42.31 5.88
C SER A 236 -92.11 -43.21 4.84
N ASN A 237 -92.60 -44.37 5.29
CA ASN A 237 -93.82 -45.01 4.80
C ASN A 237 -94.07 -46.29 5.61
N ILE A 238 -95.07 -46.26 6.50
CA ILE A 238 -96.06 -47.33 6.75
C ILE A 238 -97.16 -46.71 7.66
N ASN A 239 -98.37 -46.67 7.09
CA ASN A 239 -99.71 -46.39 7.63
C ASN A 239 -100.06 -44.99 8.14
#